data_AF-A0A916JC10-F1
#
_entry.id   AF-A0A916JC10-F1
#
_cell.length_a   1.000
_cell.length_b   1.000
_cell.length_c   1.000
_cell.angle_alpha   90.00
_cell.angle_beta   90.00
_cell.angle_gamma   90.00
#
_symmetry.space_group_name_H-M   'P 1'
#
loop_
_entity.id
_entity.type
_entity.pdbx_description
1 polymer ?
#
loop_
_entity_poly.entity_id
_entity_poly.type
_entity_poly.pdbx_seq_one_letter_code
_entity_poly.pdbx_strand_id
1 'polypeptide(L)'
;MQQTFQINPANINAQVIENILNTAKAKFGSRPFRLIIDDEPIVAVIDQKELYKKSLELRELFKDAVVPPGVNLSDLANDVNL
;
A
#
# COMPACT_ATOMS: atom_id res chain seq x y z
N MET A 1 -7.21 -8.53 16.12
CA MET A 1 -6.37 -8.91 14.96
C MET A 1 -7.22 -8.77 13.71
N GLN A 2 -6.86 -7.87 12.81
CA GLN A 2 -7.50 -7.67 11.51
C GLN A 2 -6.63 -8.35 10.46
N GLN A 3 -7.23 -9.10 9.54
CA GLN A 3 -6.53 -9.70 8.40
C GLN A 3 -7.20 -9.20 7.13
N THR A 4 -6.40 -8.61 6.25
CA THR A 4 -6.82 -8.12 4.95
C THR A 4 -6.47 -9.16 3.90
N PHE A 5 -7.44 -9.54 3.07
CA PHE A 5 -7.22 -10.40 1.92
C PHE A 5 -7.37 -9.55 0.66
N GLN A 6 -6.30 -9.43 -0.13
CA GLN A 6 -6.36 -8.78 -1.43
C GLN A 6 -6.67 -9.84 -2.49
N ILE A 7 -7.80 -9.68 -3.18
CA ILE A 7 -8.27 -10.63 -4.17
C ILE A 7 -8.44 -9.88 -5.49
N ASN A 8 -7.83 -10.38 -6.55
CA ASN A 8 -8.04 -9.82 -7.88
C ASN A 8 -9.50 -10.09 -8.30
N PRO A 9 -10.31 -9.05 -8.58
CA PRO A 9 -11.73 -9.20 -8.89
C PRO A 9 -11.99 -10.06 -10.13
N ALA A 10 -11.05 -10.12 -11.08
CA ALA A 10 -11.16 -10.94 -12.28
C ALA A 10 -11.19 -12.46 -11.99
N ASN A 11 -10.74 -12.87 -10.81
CA ASN A 11 -10.63 -14.28 -10.42
C ASN A 11 -11.67 -14.69 -9.37
N ILE A 12 -12.64 -13.82 -9.05
CA ILE A 12 -13.70 -14.17 -8.09
C ILE A 12 -14.60 -15.22 -8.73
N ASN A 13 -14.57 -16.42 -8.17
CA ASN A 13 -15.47 -17.51 -8.50
C ASN A 13 -15.94 -18.21 -7.21
N ALA A 14 -16.90 -19.13 -7.34
CA ALA A 14 -17.47 -19.85 -6.20
C ALA A 14 -16.39 -20.55 -5.34
N GLN A 15 -15.33 -21.07 -5.97
CA GLN A 15 -14.22 -21.73 -5.28
C GLN A 15 -13.41 -20.77 -4.39
N VAL A 16 -13.18 -19.54 -4.87
CA VAL A 16 -12.48 -18.51 -4.08
C VAL A 16 -13.31 -18.10 -2.86
N ILE A 17 -14.62 -17.95 -3.02
CA ILE A 17 -15.53 -17.63 -1.91
C ILE A 17 -15.51 -18.75 -0.86
N GLU A 18 -15.59 -20.01 -1.29
CA GLU A 18 -15.48 -21.16 -0.39
C GLU A 18 -14.15 -21.17 0.36
N ASN A 19 -13.04 -20.86 -0.31
CA ASN A 19 -11.72 -20.80 0.32
C ASN A 19 -11.63 -19.72 1.40
N ILE A 20 -12.20 -18.52 1.15
CA ILE A 20 -12.26 -17.44 2.16
C ILE A 20 -13.08 -17.89 3.37
N LEU A 21 -14.25 -18.49 3.13
CA LEU A 21 -15.13 -18.96 4.20
C LEU A 21 -14.51 -20.09 5.01
N ASN A 22 -13.83 -21.03 4.36
CA ASN A 22 -13.12 -22.12 5.03
C ASN A 22 -11.93 -21.60 5.84
N THR A 23 -11.20 -20.61 5.33
CA THR A 23 -10.11 -19.94 6.06
C THR A 23 -10.65 -19.19 7.28
N ALA A 24 -11.77 -18.49 7.12
CA ALA A 24 -12.44 -17.80 8.21
C ALA A 24 -12.91 -18.80 9.28
N LYS A 25 -13.54 -19.91 8.89
CA LYS A 25 -13.92 -20.99 9.81
C LYS A 25 -12.73 -21.58 10.56
N ALA A 26 -11.61 -21.83 9.87
CA ALA A 26 -10.41 -22.39 10.49
C ALA A 26 -9.78 -21.42 11.52
N LYS A 27 -9.78 -20.11 11.25
CA LYS A 27 -9.17 -19.12 12.14
C LYS A 27 -10.09 -18.62 13.25
N PHE A 28 -11.37 -18.41 12.96
CA PHE A 28 -12.32 -17.81 13.90
C PHE A 28 -13.25 -18.84 14.56
N GLY A 29 -13.25 -20.09 14.08
CA GLY A 29 -14.08 -21.17 14.62
C GLY A 29 -15.56 -20.83 14.52
N SER A 30 -16.27 -20.97 15.65
CA SER A 30 -17.70 -20.64 15.78
C SER A 30 -17.98 -19.17 16.11
N ARG A 31 -16.97 -18.30 16.12
CA ARG A 31 -17.16 -16.89 16.47
C ARG A 31 -17.80 -16.14 15.30
N PRO A 32 -18.72 -15.21 15.57
CA PRO A 32 -19.25 -14.35 14.52
C PRO A 32 -18.12 -13.51 13.91
N PHE A 33 -18.05 -13.47 12.59
CA PHE A 33 -17.11 -12.64 11.83
C PHE A 33 -17.87 -11.81 10.79
N ARG A 34 -17.31 -10.65 10.44
CA ARG A 34 -17.83 -9.76 9.41
C ARG A 34 -16.83 -9.72 8.26
N LEU A 35 -17.29 -9.97 7.04
CA LEU A 35 -16.52 -9.70 5.83
C LEU A 35 -16.81 -8.26 5.39
N ILE A 36 -15.77 -7.47 5.17
CA ILE A 36 -15.87 -6.11 4.62
C ILE A 36 -15.24 -6.15 3.23
N ILE A 37 -15.98 -5.66 2.24
CA ILE A 37 -15.49 -5.49 0.87
C ILE A 37 -15.44 -3.99 0.65
N ASP A 38 -14.24 -3.45 0.57
CA ASP A 38 -14.00 -2.05 0.25
C ASP A 38 -13.56 -1.95 -1.21
N ASP A 39 -14.03 -0.92 -1.91
CA ASP A 39 -13.55 -0.56 -3.23
C ASP A 39 -12.22 0.17 -3.06
N GLU A 40 -11.12 -0.54 -3.26
CA GLU A 40 -9.80 0.09 -3.24
C GLU A 40 -9.63 0.93 -4.51
N PRO A 41 -9.31 2.23 -4.39
CA PRO A 41 -9.06 3.05 -5.55
C PRO A 41 -7.92 2.43 -6.36
N ILE A 42 -8.15 2.25 -7.66
CA ILE A 42 -7.11 1.79 -8.59
C ILE A 42 -5.99 2.83 -8.51
N VAL A 43 -4.89 2.48 -7.84
CA VAL A 43 -3.68 3.28 -7.86
C VAL A 43 -3.17 3.17 -9.28
N ALA A 44 -3.38 4.22 -10.08
CA ALA A 44 -2.85 4.30 -11.42
C ALA A 44 -1.34 4.03 -11.33
N VAL A 45 -0.88 3.00 -12.04
CA VAL A 45 0.55 2.71 -12.16
C VAL A 45 1.13 3.93 -12.87
N ILE A 46 1.84 4.77 -12.13
CA ILE A 46 2.43 5.98 -12.68
C ILE A 46 3.46 5.53 -13.70
N ASP A 47 3.29 5.95 -14.95
CA ASP A 47 4.23 5.63 -16.02
C ASP A 47 5.62 6.20 -15.68
N GLN A 48 6.69 5.48 -16.07
CA GLN A 48 8.06 5.86 -15.74
C GLN A 48 8.40 7.27 -16.25
N LYS A 49 7.81 7.66 -17.38
CA LYS A 49 7.95 9.01 -17.94
C LYS A 49 7.29 10.08 -17.07
N GLU A 50 6.14 9.78 -16.48
CA GLU A 50 5.47 10.70 -15.54
C GLU A 50 6.22 10.82 -14.22
N LEU A 51 6.71 9.69 -13.70
CA LEU A 51 7.61 9.65 -12.56
C LEU A 51 8.85 10.51 -12.79
N TYR A 52 9.46 10.42 -13.97
CA TYR A 52 10.61 11.23 -14.33
C TYR A 52 10.28 12.73 -14.41
N LYS A 53 9.12 13.11 -14.95
CA LYS A 53 8.70 14.52 -14.95
C LYS A 53 8.51 15.06 -13.54
N LYS A 54 7.83 14.30 -12.67
CA LYS A 54 7.63 14.69 -11.27
C LYS A 54 8.95 14.79 -10.50
N SER A 55 9.92 13.92 -10.78
CA SER A 55 11.23 13.99 -10.14
C SER A 55 12.05 15.20 -10.60
N LEU A 56 11.90 15.64 -11.85
CA LEU A 56 12.50 16.88 -12.34
C LEU A 56 11.92 18.12 -11.63
N GLU A 57 10.61 18.17 -11.43
CA GLU A 57 9.96 19.25 -10.67
C GLU A 57 10.48 19.34 -9.23
N LEU A 58 10.59 18.19 -8.56
CA LEU A 58 11.16 18.12 -7.21
C LEU A 58 12.64 18.53 -7.20
N ARG A 59 13.42 18.07 -8.17
CA ARG A 59 14.83 18.47 -8.29
C ARG A 59 14.97 19.98 -8.43
N GLU A 60 14.13 20.62 -9.23
CA GLU A 60 14.16 22.09 -9.35
C GLU A 60 13.72 22.79 -8.06
N LEU A 61 12.74 22.24 -7.34
CA LEU A 61 12.33 22.79 -6.04
C LEU A 61 13.47 22.77 -5.01
N PHE A 62 14.31 21.73 -5.05
CA PHE A 62 15.42 21.53 -4.10
C PHE A 62 16.80 21.92 -4.67
N LYS A 63 16.88 22.56 -5.84
CA LYS A 63 18.16 22.87 -6.50
C LYS A 63 19.10 23.74 -5.66
N ASP A 64 18.51 24.60 -4.83
CA ASP A 64 19.22 25.54 -3.96
C ASP A 64 19.27 25.04 -2.49
N ALA A 65 18.75 23.84 -2.23
CA ALA A 65 18.78 23.25 -0.90
C ALA A 65 20.20 22.78 -0.56
N VAL A 66 20.82 23.46 0.40
CA VAL A 66 22.13 23.07 0.92
C VAL A 66 21.92 22.14 2.11
N VAL A 67 22.36 20.89 1.98
CA VAL A 67 22.42 19.97 3.13
C VAL A 67 23.75 20.22 3.86
N PRO A 68 23.73 20.66 5.13
CA PRO A 68 24.94 20.91 5.87
C PRO A 68 25.78 19.63 6.02
N PRO A 69 27.11 19.69 5.84
CA PRO A 69 27.99 18.56 6.08
C PRO A 69 27.99 18.25 7.58
N GLY A 70 27.29 17.19 7.97
CA GLY A 70 27.06 16.81 9.37
C GLY A 70 25.62 16.38 9.65
N VAL A 71 24.70 16.62 8.72
CA VAL A 71 23.33 16.12 8.81
C VAL A 71 23.26 14.68 8.33
N ASN A 72 22.87 13.75 9.21
CA ASN A 72 22.56 12.39 8.83
C ASN A 72 21.14 12.33 8.25
N LEU A 73 21.05 12.29 6.93
CA LEU A 73 19.77 12.21 6.20
C LEU A 73 18.99 10.93 6.52
N SER A 74 19.69 9.84 6.86
CA SER A 74 19.07 8.58 7.24
C SER A 74 18.35 8.67 8.59
N ASP A 75 18.91 9.40 9.55
CA ASP A 75 18.30 9.60 10.86
C ASP A 75 17.06 10.51 10.73
N LEU A 76 17.17 11.58 9.94
CA LEU A 76 16.04 12.46 9.63
C LEU A 76 14.90 11.70 8.94
N ALA A 77 15.19 10.84 7.96
CA ALA A 77 14.16 10.09 7.25
C ALA A 77 13.38 9.12 8.16
N ASN A 78 14.00 8.60 9.22
CA ASN A 78 13.33 7.73 10.20
C ASN A 78 12.52 8.51 11.24
N ASP A 79 12.92 9.75 11.56
CA ASP A 79 12.17 10.62 12.48
C ASP A 79 10.89 11.16 11.83
N VAL A 80 10.90 11.37 10.51
CA VAL A 80 9.70 11.69 9.73
C VAL A 80 9.00 10.39 9.32
N ASN A 81 8.51 9.62 10.29
CA ASN A 81 7.62 8.48 10.03
C ASN A 81 6.30 8.99 9.41
N LEU A 82 6.26 9.07 8.08
CA LEU A 82 5.07 9.18 7.24
C LEU A 82 4.48 7.80 6.98
#